data_AF-A0A1A7QJY3-F1
#
_entry.id   AF-A0A1A7QJY3-F1
#
_cell.length_a   1.000
_cell.length_b   1.000
_cell.length_c   1.000
_cell.angle_alpha   90.00
_cell.angle_beta   90.00
_cell.angle_gamma   90.00
#
_symmetry.space_group_name_H-M   'P 1'
#
loop_
_entity.id
_entity.type
_entity.pdbx_description
1 polymer ?
#
loop_
_entity_poly.entity_id
_entity_poly.type
_entity_poly.pdbx_seq_one_letter_code
_entity_poly.pdbx_strand_id
1 'polypeptide(L)'
;MRYVRSGAMSHTADYEFDPSFEVAPADWILDPLENHSGGMMAVQRVALVRIACVAAETGARMQRDGLAVDPVDWMVSPLELFNGRPPIEACMDRDACSKAILLHGLGLGLDADPSAMDQILTEAPRPARWEEGHD
;
A
#
# COMPACT_ATOMS: atom_id res chain seq x y z
N MET A 1 5.38 -49.75 -47.64
CA MET A 1 5.62 -49.65 -46.19
C MET A 1 5.37 -48.20 -45.78
N ARG A 2 4.32 -47.93 -44.99
CA ARG A 2 3.97 -46.59 -44.50
C ARG A 2 4.88 -46.26 -43.31
N TYR A 3 5.41 -45.04 -43.24
CA TYR A 3 5.85 -44.45 -41.99
C TYR A 3 5.16 -43.09 -41.86
N VAL A 4 4.10 -43.09 -41.08
CA VAL A 4 3.36 -41.88 -40.71
C VAL A 4 4.17 -41.24 -39.59
N ARG A 5 4.80 -40.08 -39.86
CA ARG A 5 5.34 -39.26 -38.77
C ARG A 5 4.15 -38.71 -38.00
N SER A 6 3.92 -39.27 -36.82
CA SER A 6 3.05 -38.69 -35.80
C SER A 6 3.62 -37.32 -35.43
N GLY A 7 2.98 -36.25 -35.92
CA GLY A 7 3.28 -34.90 -35.46
C GLY A 7 2.82 -34.79 -34.02
N ALA A 8 3.76 -34.61 -33.09
CA ALA A 8 3.45 -34.22 -31.73
C ALA A 8 2.74 -32.86 -31.79
N MET A 9 1.45 -32.83 -31.44
CA MET A 9 0.77 -31.58 -31.10
C MET A 9 1.32 -31.10 -29.76
N SER A 10 2.42 -30.34 -29.81
CA SER A 10 2.80 -29.47 -28.70
C SER A 10 1.87 -28.27 -28.74
N HIS A 11 0.78 -28.34 -27.98
CA HIS A 11 -0.11 -27.20 -27.77
C HIS A 11 0.47 -26.29 -26.68
N THR A 12 1.72 -25.86 -26.87
CA THR A 12 2.24 -24.69 -26.17
C THR A 12 1.64 -23.51 -26.89
N ALA A 13 0.54 -22.98 -26.36
CA ALA A 13 0.13 -21.63 -26.71
C ALA A 13 1.29 -20.74 -26.28
N ASP A 14 2.02 -20.19 -27.25
CA ASP A 14 2.97 -19.13 -27.02
C ASP A 14 2.16 -17.93 -26.50
N TYR A 15 2.02 -17.86 -25.18
CA TYR A 15 1.52 -16.66 -24.51
C TYR A 15 2.66 -15.65 -24.64
N GLU A 16 2.62 -14.91 -25.73
CA GLU A 16 3.45 -13.73 -25.92
C GLU A 16 3.00 -12.73 -24.86
N PHE A 17 3.78 -12.67 -23.78
CA PHE A 17 3.62 -11.65 -22.75
C PHE A 17 3.86 -10.32 -23.43
N ASP A 18 2.79 -9.62 -23.81
CA ASP A 18 2.88 -8.27 -24.32
C ASP A 18 3.44 -7.38 -23.20
N PRO A 19 4.69 -6.90 -23.30
CA PRO A 19 5.29 -6.09 -22.26
C PRO A 19 4.80 -4.64 -22.34
N SER A 20 3.86 -4.31 -23.23
CA SER A 20 3.12 -3.06 -23.14
C SER A 20 2.15 -3.15 -21.96
N PHE A 21 2.70 -3.07 -20.75
CA PHE A 21 2.01 -2.35 -19.70
C PHE A 21 1.78 -0.94 -20.27
N GLU A 22 0.65 -0.74 -20.94
CA GLU A 22 0.13 0.61 -21.17
C GLU A 22 0.33 1.34 -19.85
N VAL A 23 1.06 2.46 -19.92
CA VAL A 23 1.39 3.25 -18.72
C VAL A 23 0.06 3.61 -18.09
N ALA A 24 -0.29 2.86 -17.03
CA ALA A 24 -1.52 3.05 -16.29
C ALA A 24 -1.55 4.51 -15.84
N PRO A 25 -2.75 5.14 -15.81
CA PRO A 25 -2.87 6.56 -15.46
C PRO A 25 -2.00 6.88 -14.24
N ALA A 26 -1.19 7.93 -14.38
CA ALA A 26 -0.14 8.28 -13.43
C ALA A 26 -0.68 8.86 -12.12
N ASP A 27 -2.00 9.03 -12.01
CA ASP A 27 -2.69 9.57 -10.85
C ASP A 27 -3.81 8.64 -10.36
N TRP A 28 -4.11 8.79 -9.08
CA TRP A 28 -5.11 7.98 -8.37
C TRP A 28 -6.51 8.59 -8.45
N ILE A 29 -6.72 9.56 -9.35
CA ILE A 29 -8.01 10.22 -9.61
C ILE A 29 -8.84 9.29 -10.51
N LEU A 30 -9.34 8.21 -9.92
CA LEU A 30 -10.12 7.18 -10.60
C LEU A 30 -11.59 7.23 -10.14
N ASP A 31 -12.52 6.93 -11.05
CA ASP A 31 -13.93 6.72 -10.69
C ASP A 31 -14.09 5.31 -10.11
N PRO A 32 -14.44 5.15 -8.82
CA PRO A 32 -14.60 3.84 -8.20
C PRO A 32 -15.78 3.03 -8.76
N LEU A 33 -16.68 3.64 -9.56
CA LEU A 33 -17.82 2.98 -10.19
C LEU A 33 -17.55 2.54 -11.63
N GLU A 34 -16.39 2.89 -12.20
CA GLU A 34 -15.98 2.50 -13.55
C GLU A 34 -15.19 1.17 -13.53
N ASN A 35 -15.51 0.26 -14.45
CA ASN A 35 -14.95 -1.11 -14.43
C ASN A 35 -13.67 -1.25 -15.25
N HIS A 36 -13.39 -0.31 -16.16
CA HIS A 36 -12.32 -0.44 -17.15
C HIS A 36 -11.27 0.69 -17.09
N SER A 37 -11.31 1.55 -16.07
CA SER A 37 -10.31 2.59 -15.80
C SER A 37 -9.27 2.15 -14.75
N GLY A 38 -8.07 2.73 -14.79
CA GLY A 38 -7.09 2.62 -13.69
C GLY A 38 -5.96 1.60 -13.84
N GLY A 39 -5.94 0.83 -14.93
CA GLY A 39 -4.89 -0.18 -15.17
C GLY A 39 -4.84 -1.29 -14.12
N MET A 40 -3.79 -2.11 -14.15
CA MET A 40 -3.60 -3.23 -13.22
C MET A 40 -2.29 -3.09 -12.46
N MET A 41 -2.33 -3.33 -11.14
CA MET A 41 -1.14 -3.33 -10.28
C MET A 41 -1.04 -4.64 -9.51
N ALA A 42 0.14 -5.27 -9.54
CA ALA A 42 0.42 -6.45 -8.73
C ALA A 42 0.74 -6.04 -7.28
N VAL A 43 -0.04 -6.54 -6.32
CA VAL A 43 0.12 -6.21 -4.90
C VAL A 43 0.18 -7.48 -4.04
N GLN A 44 1.05 -7.46 -3.03
CA GLN A 44 1.09 -8.55 -2.05
C GLN A 44 -0.14 -8.49 -1.13
N ARG A 45 -0.64 -9.65 -0.69
CA ARG A 45 -1.80 -9.72 0.23
C ARG A 45 -1.62 -8.89 1.50
N VAL A 46 -0.42 -8.91 2.08
CA VAL A 46 -0.12 -8.12 3.29
C VAL A 46 -0.14 -6.61 3.01
N ALA A 47 0.25 -6.18 1.80
CA ALA A 47 0.19 -4.78 1.41
C ALA A 47 -1.27 -4.29 1.32
N LEU A 48 -2.18 -5.11 0.77
CA LEU A 48 -3.62 -4.81 0.76
C LEU A 48 -4.18 -4.63 2.18
N VAL A 49 -3.76 -5.48 3.13
CA VAL A 49 -4.18 -5.34 4.53
C VAL A 49 -3.66 -4.03 5.14
N ARG A 50 -2.39 -3.67 4.88
CA ARG A 50 -1.81 -2.40 5.35
C ARG A 50 -2.58 -1.20 4.82
N ILE A 51 -2.89 -1.18 3.52
CA ILE A 51 -3.66 -0.12 2.88
C ILE A 51 -5.05 -0.01 3.53
N ALA A 52 -5.74 -1.15 3.71
CA ALA A 52 -7.06 -1.17 4.34
C ALA A 52 -7.03 -0.66 5.79
N CYS A 53 -6.01 -1.04 6.58
CA CYS A 53 -5.81 -0.52 7.93
C CYS A 53 -5.63 1.01 7.93
N VAL A 54 -4.77 1.54 7.06
CA VAL A 54 -4.50 2.98 7.00
C VAL A 54 -5.73 3.75 6.54
N ALA A 55 -6.48 3.26 5.55
CA ALA A 55 -7.73 3.87 5.13
C ALA A 55 -8.76 3.93 6.27
N ALA A 56 -8.87 2.87 7.07
CA ALA A 56 -9.75 2.82 8.23
C ALA A 56 -9.34 3.85 9.31
N GLU A 57 -8.06 3.92 9.65
CA GLU A 57 -7.53 4.91 10.61
C GLU A 57 -7.69 6.35 10.13
N THR A 58 -7.53 6.57 8.83
CA THR A 58 -7.74 7.87 8.18
C THR A 58 -9.21 8.29 8.36
N GLY A 59 -10.16 7.48 7.89
CA GLY A 59 -11.58 7.79 8.05
C GLY A 59 -12.00 7.97 9.51
N ALA A 60 -11.54 7.08 10.40
CA ALA A 60 -11.80 7.16 11.83
C ALA A 60 -11.28 8.47 12.43
N ARG A 61 -10.08 8.90 12.05
CA ARG A 61 -9.51 10.15 12.52
C ARG A 61 -10.29 11.37 12.02
N MET A 62 -10.55 11.46 10.73
CA MET A 62 -11.26 12.62 10.15
C MET A 62 -12.61 12.81 10.85
N GLN A 63 -13.31 11.72 11.14
CA GLN A 63 -14.54 11.75 11.91
C GLN A 63 -14.33 12.11 13.39
N ARG A 64 -13.37 11.46 14.08
CA ARG A 64 -13.08 11.69 15.50
C ARG A 64 -12.70 13.14 15.79
N ASP A 65 -11.88 13.73 14.92
CA ASP A 65 -11.28 15.05 15.11
C ASP A 65 -12.07 16.16 14.40
N GLY A 66 -13.13 15.82 13.63
CA GLY A 66 -13.95 16.78 12.89
C GLY A 66 -13.21 17.51 11.78
N LEU A 67 -12.27 16.84 11.11
CA LEU A 67 -11.44 17.45 10.07
C LEU A 67 -12.24 17.58 8.76
N ALA A 68 -12.25 18.78 8.19
CA ALA A 68 -12.86 19.07 6.89
C ALA A 68 -11.95 18.65 5.71
N VAL A 69 -11.37 17.44 5.80
CA VAL A 69 -10.50 16.84 4.79
C VAL A 69 -11.13 15.52 4.37
N ASP A 70 -11.18 15.27 3.06
CA ASP A 70 -11.66 14.00 2.52
C ASP A 70 -10.61 12.90 2.80
N PRO A 71 -10.98 11.80 3.49
CA PRO A 71 -10.08 10.68 3.73
C PRO A 71 -9.51 10.06 2.44
N VAL A 72 -10.32 9.99 1.38
CA VAL A 72 -9.88 9.41 0.11
C VAL A 72 -8.85 10.33 -0.54
N ASP A 73 -9.09 11.64 -0.55
CA ASP A 73 -8.17 12.65 -1.07
C ASP A 73 -6.80 12.58 -0.38
N TRP A 74 -6.78 12.40 0.95
CA TRP A 74 -5.53 12.20 1.69
C TRP A 74 -4.81 10.91 1.27
N MET A 75 -5.54 9.80 1.09
CA MET A 75 -4.96 8.51 0.71
C MET A 75 -4.30 8.51 -0.67
N VAL A 76 -4.76 9.38 -1.57
CA VAL A 76 -4.35 9.40 -2.99
C VAL A 76 -3.44 10.57 -3.35
N SER A 77 -3.30 11.56 -2.46
CA SER A 77 -2.45 12.72 -2.67
C SER A 77 -0.98 12.46 -2.28
N PRO A 78 0.00 12.95 -3.05
CA PRO A 78 1.41 12.96 -2.66
C PRO A 78 1.65 13.69 -1.34
N LEU A 79 2.43 13.11 -0.43
CA LEU A 79 2.76 13.70 0.88
C LEU A 79 4.27 13.70 1.13
N GLU A 80 4.79 14.79 1.72
CA GLU A 80 6.19 14.88 2.12
C GLU A 80 6.57 13.77 3.11
N LEU A 81 5.66 13.41 4.02
CA LEU A 81 5.78 12.29 4.96
C LEU A 81 6.26 10.98 4.30
N PHE A 82 5.83 10.76 3.05
CA PHE A 82 6.12 9.56 2.27
C PHE A 82 7.07 9.83 1.10
N ASN A 83 7.89 10.87 1.20
CA ASN A 83 8.83 11.29 0.15
C ASN A 83 8.15 11.57 -1.20
N GLY A 84 6.97 12.21 -1.16
CA GLY A 84 6.18 12.55 -2.33
C GLY A 84 5.37 11.38 -2.93
N ARG A 85 5.33 10.22 -2.27
CA ARG A 85 4.43 9.13 -2.65
C ARG A 85 3.06 9.33 -2.00
N PRO A 86 1.96 8.94 -2.67
CA PRO A 86 0.66 8.91 -2.02
C PRO A 86 0.57 7.76 -1.00
N PRO A 87 -0.19 7.90 0.11
CA PRO A 87 -0.32 6.86 1.13
C PRO A 87 -0.76 5.50 0.60
N ILE A 88 -1.65 5.46 -0.40
CA ILE A 88 -2.12 4.22 -1.03
C ILE A 88 -0.98 3.39 -1.65
N GLU A 89 0.09 4.03 -2.09
CA GLU A 89 1.31 3.37 -2.55
C GLU A 89 2.30 3.15 -1.42
N ALA A 90 2.59 4.19 -0.64
CA ALA A 90 3.62 4.16 0.39
C ALA A 90 3.34 3.07 1.43
N CYS A 91 2.08 2.94 1.85
CA CYS A 91 1.67 2.00 2.90
C CYS A 91 1.69 0.53 2.47
N MET A 92 2.06 0.22 1.22
CA MET A 92 2.47 -1.13 0.85
C MET A 92 3.68 -1.58 1.68
N ASP A 93 4.55 -0.64 2.05
CA ASP A 93 5.72 -0.83 2.89
C ASP A 93 5.35 -0.79 4.38
N ARG A 94 5.99 -1.64 5.19
CA ARG A 94 5.71 -1.77 6.63
C ARG A 94 5.94 -0.45 7.39
N ASP A 95 7.03 0.24 7.09
CA ASP A 95 7.45 1.40 7.85
C ASP A 95 6.53 2.59 7.58
N ALA A 96 6.18 2.83 6.31
CA ALA A 96 5.19 3.83 5.92
C ALA A 96 3.80 3.55 6.52
N CYS A 97 3.34 2.29 6.50
CA CYS A 97 2.12 1.89 7.18
C CYS A 97 2.17 2.20 8.69
N SER A 98 3.30 1.92 9.34
CA SER A 98 3.49 2.20 10.77
C SER A 98 3.47 3.69 11.07
N LYS A 99 4.10 4.51 10.22
CA LYS A 99 4.05 5.99 10.30
C LYS A 99 2.60 6.49 10.19
N ALA A 100 1.85 6.00 9.20
CA ALA A 100 0.45 6.42 9.00
C ALA A 100 -0.43 6.07 10.22
N ILE A 101 -0.34 4.84 10.73
CA ILE A 101 -1.08 4.42 11.92
C ILE A 101 -0.78 5.32 13.11
N LEU A 102 0.50 5.62 13.38
CA LEU A 102 0.89 6.51 14.47
C LEU A 102 0.41 7.94 14.26
N LEU A 103 0.56 8.48 13.05
CA LEU A 103 0.10 9.82 12.70
C LEU A 103 -1.40 9.98 12.99
N HIS A 104 -2.22 9.01 12.58
CA HIS A 104 -3.67 9.09 12.80
C HIS A 104 -4.04 8.79 14.26
N GLY A 105 -3.42 7.77 14.85
CA GLY A 105 -3.66 7.36 16.23
C GLY A 105 -3.35 8.46 17.24
N LEU A 106 -2.24 9.20 17.02
CA LEU A 106 -1.78 10.29 17.90
C LEU A 106 -2.33 11.67 17.51
N GLY A 107 -3.06 11.78 16.40
CA GLY A 107 -3.63 13.06 15.97
C GLY A 107 -2.59 14.08 15.47
N LEU A 108 -1.47 13.63 14.88
CA LEU A 108 -0.39 14.49 14.39
C LEU A 108 -0.73 15.19 13.07
N GLY A 109 0.02 16.20 12.62
CA GLY A 109 -0.24 16.86 11.34
C GLY A 109 -0.41 15.86 10.18
N LEU A 110 -1.34 16.12 9.26
CA LEU A 110 -1.69 15.17 8.17
C LEU A 110 -0.56 14.94 7.16
N ASP A 111 0.40 15.86 7.06
CA ASP A 111 1.66 15.69 6.34
C ASP A 111 2.81 16.01 7.30
N ALA A 112 2.95 15.19 8.34
CA ALA A 112 3.99 15.39 9.36
C ALA A 112 5.39 15.20 8.77
N ASP A 113 6.36 15.95 9.31
CA ASP A 113 7.76 15.83 8.91
C ASP A 113 8.26 14.37 9.05
N PRO A 114 8.84 13.77 8.00
CA PRO A 114 9.30 12.39 8.03
C PRO A 114 10.29 12.10 9.15
N SER A 115 11.20 13.05 9.44
CA SER A 115 12.28 12.86 10.41
C SER A 115 11.76 12.87 11.85
N ALA A 116 10.74 13.68 12.14
CA ALA A 116 10.03 13.65 13.41
C ALA A 116 9.30 12.31 13.62
N MET A 117 8.67 11.77 12.57
CA MET A 117 7.99 10.47 12.64
C MET A 117 8.95 9.31 12.87
N ASP A 118 10.13 9.35 12.26
CA ASP A 118 11.18 8.33 12.45
C ASP A 118 11.71 8.29 13.89
N GLN A 119 11.80 9.44 14.55
CA GLN A 119 12.18 9.51 15.98
C GLN A 119 11.15 8.82 16.86
N ILE A 120 9.85 9.10 16.65
CA ILE A 120 8.75 8.47 17.40
C ILE A 120 8.78 6.95 17.26
N LEU A 121 9.00 6.45 16.04
CA LEU A 121 9.08 5.00 15.77
C LEU A 121 10.28 4.33 16.45
N THR A 122 11.39 5.06 16.61
CA THR A 122 12.62 4.54 17.20
C THR A 122 12.58 4.55 18.73
N GLU A 123 11.80 5.46 19.33
CA GLU A 123 11.66 5.62 20.79
C GLU A 123 10.74 4.60 21.47
N ALA A 124 10.03 3.75 20.70
CA ALA A 124 9.15 2.73 21.27
C ALA A 124 9.94 1.82 22.25
N PRO A 125 9.48 1.67 23.51
CA PRO A 125 10.20 0.90 24.51
C PRO A 125 10.50 -0.51 24.01
N ARG A 126 11.77 -0.91 24.09
CA ARG A 126 12.14 -2.32 23.91
C ARG A 126 11.33 -3.14 24.93
N PRO A 127 10.64 -4.23 24.53
CA PRO A 127 9.87 -5.00 25.48
C PRO A 127 10.77 -5.38 26.65
N ALA A 128 10.29 -5.13 27.88
CA ALA A 128 11.00 -5.53 29.08
C ALA A 128 11.32 -7.02 28.94
N ARG A 129 12.62 -7.35 28.92
CA ARG A 129 13.07 -8.72 28.98
C ARG A 129 12.63 -9.22 30.35
N TRP A 130 11.52 -9.96 30.41
CA TRP A 130 11.18 -10.70 31.62
C TRP A 130 12.36 -11.63 31.88
N GLU A 131 13.18 -11.31 32.87
CA GLU A 131 14.18 -12.24 33.35
C GLU A 131 13.40 -13.41 33.92
N GLU A 132 13.45 -14.55 33.22
CA GLU A 132 13.01 -15.84 33.75
C GLU A 132 13.84 -16.09 35.01
N GLY A 133 13.26 -15.74 36.16
CA GLY A 133 13.75 -16.16 37.46
C GLY A 133 13.67 -17.67 37.52
N HIS A 134 14.82 -18.33 37.39
CA HIS A 134 14.99 -19.70 37.82
C HIS A 134 15.16 -19.71 39.34
N ASP A 135 14.19 -20.31 40.01
CA ASP A 135 14.26 -20.81 41.41
C ASP A 135 15.47 -21.72 41.63
#